data_AF-A0A850GB49-F1
#
_entry.id   AF-A0A850GB49-F1
#
_cell.length_a   1.000
_cell.length_b   1.000
_cell.length_c   1.000
_cell.angle_alpha   90.00
_cell.angle_beta   90.00
_cell.angle_gamma   90.00
#
_symmetry.space_group_name_H-M   'P 1'
#
loop_
_entity.id
_entity.type
_entity.pdbx_description
1 polymer ?
#
loop_
_entity_poly.entity_id
_entity_poly.type
_entity_poly.pdbx_seq_one_letter_code
_entity_poly.pdbx_strand_id
1 'polypeptide(L)'
;MSSTDDLSFDGTLESFFYEQVEDACQEKGSSLEQDVEAYLVHLLAHYARRPQVQGRTSPALATQYLAARERGATALREVGDRALYIAGVVPRSLERSPVNVDYVAGIGEAAYREIYAQRSRLEIFARLAEGFREILAVLGRMLGPAKPGDDLLALYERWRRSADPADAKRLIHAGVLLDPETSDLLQ
;
A
#
# COMPACT_ATOMS: atom_id res chain seq x y z
N MET A 1 -40.25 -11.46 -0.70
CA MET A 1 -39.39 -11.46 0.50
C MET A 1 -38.47 -12.67 0.34
N SER A 2 -37.19 -12.57 0.01
CA SER A 2 -36.25 -11.47 0.21
C SER A 2 -35.63 -11.00 -1.10
N SER A 3 -35.42 -9.69 -1.19
CA SER A 3 -34.59 -9.04 -2.19
C SER A 3 -33.15 -9.47 -1.96
N THR A 4 -32.53 -10.05 -2.97
CA THR A 4 -31.07 -10.08 -3.07
C THR A 4 -30.67 -8.68 -3.53
N ASP A 5 -30.10 -7.89 -2.63
CA ASP A 5 -29.47 -6.62 -2.99
C ASP A 5 -28.33 -6.93 -3.96
N ASP A 6 -28.62 -6.75 -5.24
CA ASP A 6 -27.67 -6.71 -6.32
C ASP A 6 -26.92 -5.38 -6.18
N LEU A 7 -25.96 -5.34 -5.25
CA LEU A 7 -25.01 -4.25 -5.14
C LEU A 7 -24.13 -4.31 -6.39
N SER A 8 -24.57 -3.62 -7.44
CA SER A 8 -23.72 -3.24 -8.56
C SER A 8 -22.62 -2.32 -8.01
N PHE A 9 -21.49 -2.90 -7.63
CA PHE A 9 -20.33 -2.17 -7.13
C PHE A 9 -19.67 -1.40 -8.29
N ASP A 10 -19.79 -0.08 -8.22
CA ASP A 10 -19.05 0.87 -9.06
C ASP A 10 -17.58 0.90 -8.53
N GLY A 11 -16.78 -0.08 -8.95
CA GLY A 11 -15.53 -0.48 -8.30
C GLY A 11 -14.36 0.48 -8.50
N THR A 12 -14.03 1.28 -7.49
CA THR A 12 -12.78 2.05 -7.44
C THR A 12 -11.61 1.18 -6.94
N LEU A 13 -10.35 1.59 -7.18
CA LEU A 13 -9.17 0.93 -6.59
C LEU A 13 -9.27 0.87 -5.05
N GLU A 14 -9.84 1.90 -4.44
CA GLU A 14 -10.10 1.96 -3.01
C GLU A 14 -11.09 0.87 -2.57
N SER A 15 -12.21 0.68 -3.27
CA SER A 15 -13.17 -0.39 -2.98
C SER A 15 -12.51 -1.77 -3.08
N PHE A 16 -11.71 -1.96 -4.12
CA PHE A 16 -10.95 -3.20 -4.31
C PHE A 16 -9.98 -3.47 -3.15
N PHE A 17 -9.16 -2.49 -2.76
CA PHE A 17 -8.23 -2.68 -1.64
C PHE A 17 -8.94 -2.81 -0.29
N TYR A 18 -10.11 -2.20 -0.13
CA TYR A 18 -10.93 -2.37 1.07
C TYR A 18 -11.35 -3.83 1.26
N GLU A 19 -11.97 -4.45 0.25
CA GLU A 19 -12.37 -5.87 0.30
C GLU A 19 -11.17 -6.78 0.60
N GLN A 20 -10.05 -6.54 -0.06
CA GLN A 20 -8.83 -7.34 0.15
C GLN A 20 -8.24 -7.20 1.56
N VAL A 21 -8.30 -6.00 2.15
CA VAL A 21 -7.81 -5.77 3.53
C VAL A 21 -8.78 -6.39 4.54
N GLU A 22 -10.09 -6.27 4.31
CA GLU A 22 -11.13 -6.87 5.14
C GLU A 22 -11.00 -8.40 5.17
N ASP A 23 -10.88 -9.03 4.00
CA ASP A 23 -10.66 -10.48 3.87
C ASP A 23 -9.38 -10.92 4.60
N ALA A 24 -8.27 -10.20 4.40
CA ALA A 24 -7.00 -10.51 5.05
C ALA A 24 -7.07 -10.38 6.59
N CYS A 25 -7.89 -9.47 7.12
CA CYS A 25 -8.14 -9.35 8.55
C CYS A 25 -8.93 -10.56 9.08
N GLN A 26 -9.98 -10.98 8.36
CA GLN A 26 -10.86 -12.07 8.76
C GLN A 26 -10.16 -13.44 8.83
N GLU A 27 -9.21 -13.73 7.94
CA GLU A 27 -8.53 -15.04 7.85
C GLU A 27 -7.86 -15.52 9.16
N LYS A 28 -7.42 -14.61 10.03
CA LYS A 28 -6.71 -14.95 11.28
C LYS A 28 -7.28 -14.28 12.52
N GLY A 29 -8.46 -13.67 12.43
CA GLY A 29 -9.04 -12.90 13.53
C GLY A 29 -8.18 -11.71 13.96
N SER A 30 -7.35 -11.18 13.06
CA SER A 30 -6.64 -9.91 13.28
C SER A 30 -7.59 -8.80 12.88
N SER A 31 -7.74 -7.76 13.70
CA SER A 31 -8.52 -6.59 13.32
C SER A 31 -7.59 -5.39 13.37
N LEU A 32 -7.38 -4.75 12.23
CA LEU A 32 -6.88 -3.39 12.25
C LEU A 32 -7.97 -2.47 12.80
N GLU A 33 -7.58 -1.35 13.37
CA GLU A 33 -8.53 -0.29 13.68
C GLU A 33 -9.07 0.33 12.39
N GLN A 34 -10.32 0.77 12.39
CA GLN A 34 -11.02 1.25 11.19
C GLN A 34 -10.30 2.41 10.49
N ASP A 35 -9.65 3.31 11.24
CA ASP A 35 -8.88 4.42 10.69
C ASP A 35 -7.55 3.97 10.07
N VAL A 36 -6.92 2.93 10.62
CA VAL A 36 -5.72 2.29 10.06
C VAL A 36 -6.07 1.54 8.76
N GLU A 37 -7.19 0.83 8.73
CA GLU A 37 -7.70 0.17 7.53
C GLU A 37 -7.98 1.18 6.41
N ALA A 38 -8.76 2.22 6.68
CA ALA A 38 -9.03 3.28 5.72
C ALA A 38 -7.74 3.95 5.22
N TYR A 39 -6.78 4.19 6.11
CA TYR A 39 -5.47 4.72 5.75
C TYR A 39 -4.73 3.79 4.79
N LEU A 40 -4.73 2.49 5.07
CA LEU A 40 -4.05 1.47 4.28
C LEU A 40 -4.63 1.38 2.87
N VAL A 41 -5.96 1.35 2.77
CA VAL A 41 -6.69 1.35 1.49
C VAL A 41 -6.28 2.54 0.63
N HIS A 42 -6.28 3.75 1.20
CA HIS A 42 -5.86 4.95 0.48
C HIS A 42 -4.38 4.93 0.09
N LEU A 43 -3.51 4.41 0.95
CA LEU A 43 -2.09 4.26 0.67
C LEU A 43 -1.85 3.31 -0.51
N LEU A 44 -2.52 2.16 -0.52
CA LEU A 44 -2.40 1.17 -1.60
C LEU A 44 -2.91 1.73 -2.92
N ALA A 45 -4.09 2.36 -2.92
CA ALA A 45 -4.64 3.03 -4.10
C ALA A 45 -3.72 4.16 -4.61
N HIS A 46 -3.12 4.94 -3.71
CA HIS A 46 -2.16 5.99 -4.06
C HIS A 46 -0.93 5.43 -4.79
N TYR A 47 -0.32 4.36 -4.26
CA TYR A 47 0.87 3.76 -4.84
C TYR A 47 0.59 3.03 -6.16
N ALA A 48 -0.57 2.38 -6.29
CA ALA A 48 -1.02 1.79 -7.55
C ALA A 48 -1.06 2.84 -8.68
N ARG A 49 -1.54 4.05 -8.38
CA ARG A 49 -1.59 5.16 -9.34
C ARG A 49 -0.22 5.77 -9.66
N ARG A 50 0.83 5.57 -8.85
CA ARG A 50 2.17 6.20 -9.01
C ARG A 50 3.38 5.22 -8.95
N PRO A 51 3.53 4.27 -9.89
CA PRO A 51 4.66 3.33 -9.97
C PRO A 51 6.02 3.99 -10.26
N GLN A 52 6.01 5.10 -11.01
CA GLN A 52 7.22 5.66 -11.62
C GLN A 52 8.18 6.35 -10.62
N VAL A 53 7.73 6.59 -9.39
CA VAL A 53 8.52 7.30 -8.36
C VAL A 53 9.47 6.34 -7.61
N GLN A 54 9.40 5.03 -7.86
CA GLN A 54 9.94 4.02 -6.93
C GLN A 54 11.16 3.23 -7.45
N GLY A 55 11.73 3.63 -8.59
CA GLY A 55 12.94 3.01 -9.15
C GLY A 55 14.24 3.33 -8.39
N ARG A 56 15.30 2.59 -8.74
CA ARG A 56 16.70 2.63 -8.23
C ARG A 56 17.37 4.02 -8.09
N THR A 57 16.71 5.08 -8.54
CA THR A 57 17.13 6.48 -8.45
C THR A 57 16.65 7.17 -7.18
N SER A 58 15.78 6.53 -6.40
CA SER A 58 15.35 7.06 -5.12
C SER A 58 16.48 7.05 -4.08
N PRO A 59 16.64 8.13 -3.28
CA PRO A 59 17.58 8.14 -2.17
C PRO A 59 17.28 7.01 -1.16
N ALA A 60 18.32 6.56 -0.46
CA ALA A 60 18.16 5.57 0.61
C ALA A 60 17.14 6.08 1.65
N LEU A 61 16.25 5.18 2.09
CA LEU A 61 15.14 5.54 2.97
C LEU A 61 15.60 6.22 4.27
N ALA A 62 16.74 5.81 4.82
CA ALA A 62 17.34 6.45 6.00
C ALA A 62 17.77 7.90 5.73
N THR A 63 18.33 8.19 4.55
CA THR A 63 18.66 9.56 4.15
C THR A 63 17.40 10.41 3.99
N GLN A 64 16.33 9.84 3.42
CA GLN A 64 15.03 10.51 3.33
C GLN A 64 14.45 10.79 4.72
N TYR A 65 14.53 9.82 5.63
CA TYR A 65 14.10 9.98 7.01
C TYR A 65 14.83 11.15 7.69
N LEU A 66 16.16 11.17 7.67
CA LEU A 66 16.94 12.25 8.26
C LEU A 66 16.57 13.63 7.69
N ALA A 67 16.41 13.73 6.36
CA ALA A 67 15.98 14.98 5.74
C ALA A 67 14.53 15.36 6.09
N ALA A 68 13.66 14.38 6.30
CA ALA A 68 12.25 14.58 6.64
C ALA A 68 12.06 15.14 8.05
N ARG A 69 12.93 14.77 9.01
CA ARG A 69 12.88 15.28 10.40
C ARG A 69 12.91 16.81 10.45
N GLU A 70 13.71 17.43 9.57
CA GLU A 70 13.83 18.89 9.45
C GLU A 70 12.67 19.54 8.66
N ARG A 71 12.00 18.78 7.79
CA ARG A 71 10.90 19.27 6.93
C ARG A 71 9.53 19.13 7.59
N GLY A 72 9.43 18.31 8.64
CA GLY A 72 8.24 18.14 9.46
C GLY A 72 7.30 17.02 8.99
N ALA A 73 6.11 17.01 9.57
CA ALA A 73 5.17 15.89 9.53
C ALA A 73 4.83 15.36 8.13
N THR A 74 4.66 16.23 7.13
CA THR A 74 4.35 15.77 5.76
C THR A 74 5.47 14.93 5.16
N ALA A 75 6.72 15.38 5.30
CA ALA A 75 7.87 14.63 4.78
C ALA A 75 8.09 13.33 5.57
N LEU A 76 7.83 13.34 6.88
CA LEU A 76 7.89 12.13 7.70
C LEU A 76 6.81 11.13 7.29
N ARG A 77 5.60 11.61 6.95
CA ARG A 77 4.52 10.76 6.44
C ARG A 77 4.94 10.07 5.15
N GLU A 78 5.53 10.81 4.20
CA GLU A 78 6.03 10.23 2.95
C GLU A 78 7.06 9.13 3.18
N VAL A 79 7.94 9.29 4.18
CA VAL A 79 8.91 8.27 4.57
C VAL A 79 8.23 7.04 5.18
N GLY A 80 7.28 7.25 6.09
CA GLY A 80 6.50 6.18 6.72
C GLY A 80 5.71 5.37 5.69
N ASP A 81 4.97 6.05 4.81
CA ASP A 81 4.15 5.43 3.78
C ASP A 81 5.01 4.61 2.80
N ARG A 82 6.17 5.15 2.44
CA ARG A 82 7.13 4.48 1.59
C ARG A 82 7.75 3.26 2.27
N ALA A 83 8.08 3.36 3.55
CA ALA A 83 8.59 2.24 4.33
C ALA A 83 7.56 1.11 4.38
N LEU A 84 6.29 1.44 4.66
CA LEU A 84 5.19 0.49 4.70
C LEU A 84 5.00 -0.22 3.35
N TYR A 85 5.04 0.56 2.26
CA TYR A 85 4.96 0.01 0.91
C TYR A 85 6.12 -0.94 0.59
N ILE A 86 7.36 -0.54 0.85
CA ILE A 86 8.54 -1.38 0.56
C ILE A 86 8.52 -2.66 1.39
N ALA A 87 8.25 -2.56 2.69
CA ALA A 87 8.28 -3.69 3.61
C ALA A 87 7.08 -4.62 3.46
N GLY A 88 5.90 -4.07 3.15
CA GLY A 88 4.64 -4.82 3.14
C GLY A 88 4.18 -5.25 1.76
N VAL A 89 4.48 -4.46 0.71
CA VAL A 89 3.96 -4.69 -0.64
C VAL A 89 5.02 -5.25 -1.57
N VAL A 90 6.23 -4.68 -1.55
CA VAL A 90 7.34 -5.12 -2.40
C VAL A 90 8.58 -5.58 -1.63
N PRO A 91 8.47 -6.46 -0.62
CA PRO A 91 9.61 -6.89 0.20
C PRO A 91 10.72 -7.54 -0.62
N ARG A 92 10.39 -8.18 -1.76
CA ARG A 92 11.38 -8.76 -2.68
C ARG A 92 12.34 -7.75 -3.30
N SER A 93 11.95 -6.47 -3.34
CA SER A 93 12.85 -5.39 -3.80
C SER A 93 14.11 -5.27 -2.93
N LEU A 94 14.07 -5.79 -1.70
CA LEU A 94 15.17 -5.78 -0.74
C LEU A 94 16.11 -6.99 -0.88
N GLU A 95 15.76 -8.05 -1.62
CA GLU A 95 16.62 -9.24 -1.76
C GLU A 95 18.00 -8.94 -2.36
N ARG A 96 18.09 -7.87 -3.15
CA ARG A 96 19.35 -7.38 -3.76
C ARG A 96 19.87 -6.11 -3.08
N SER A 97 19.36 -5.79 -1.90
CA SER A 97 19.71 -4.63 -1.10
C SER A 97 20.56 -5.05 0.10
N PRO A 98 21.46 -4.19 0.61
CA PRO A 98 22.20 -4.46 1.86
C PRO A 98 21.32 -4.39 3.12
N VAL A 99 20.06 -3.97 3.01
CA VAL A 99 19.12 -3.84 4.13
C VAL A 99 17.95 -4.79 3.98
N ASN A 100 17.36 -5.21 5.10
CA ASN A 100 16.25 -6.15 5.16
C ASN A 100 14.90 -5.46 5.47
N VAL A 101 13.82 -6.25 5.47
CA VAL A 101 12.46 -5.79 5.75
C VAL A 101 12.36 -5.16 7.15
N ASP A 102 12.95 -5.77 8.18
CA ASP A 102 12.92 -5.24 9.55
C ASP A 102 13.58 -3.86 9.66
N TYR A 103 14.68 -3.62 8.94
CA TYR A 103 15.34 -2.33 8.91
C TYR A 103 14.46 -1.25 8.30
N VAL A 104 13.81 -1.56 7.17
CA VAL A 104 12.87 -0.64 6.50
C VAL A 104 11.66 -0.37 7.41
N ALA A 105 11.11 -1.42 8.03
CA ALA A 105 9.99 -1.31 8.96
C ALA A 105 10.33 -0.41 10.16
N GLY A 106 11.52 -0.56 10.74
CA GLY A 106 11.99 0.28 11.83
C GLY A 106 12.08 1.76 11.47
N ILE A 107 12.46 2.10 10.22
CA ILE A 107 12.45 3.48 9.75
C ILE A 107 11.02 4.01 9.63
N GLY A 108 10.09 3.21 9.10
CA GLY A 108 8.69 3.60 8.96
C GLY A 108 8.02 3.85 10.30
N GLU A 109 8.21 2.93 11.25
CA GLU A 109 7.76 3.05 12.64
C GLU A 109 8.29 4.35 13.29
N ALA A 110 9.59 4.61 13.15
CA ALA A 110 10.21 5.82 13.69
C ALA A 110 9.63 7.10 13.08
N ALA A 111 9.36 7.10 11.77
CA ALA A 111 8.77 8.24 11.07
C ALA A 111 7.37 8.56 11.60
N TYR A 112 6.49 7.56 11.71
CA TYR A 112 5.13 7.78 12.25
C TYR A 112 5.14 8.19 13.72
N ARG A 113 6.00 7.56 14.55
CA ARG A 113 6.18 7.94 15.96
C ARG A 113 6.61 9.39 16.10
N GLU A 114 7.50 9.86 15.22
CA GLU A 114 7.97 11.24 15.25
C GLU A 114 6.89 12.23 14.82
N ILE A 115 6.03 11.88 13.85
CA ILE A 115 4.85 12.69 13.51
C ILE A 115 3.95 12.84 14.73
N TYR A 116 3.65 11.73 15.42
CA TYR A 116 2.82 11.75 16.62
C TYR A 116 3.43 12.65 17.72
N ALA A 117 4.74 12.53 17.96
CA ALA A 117 5.45 13.36 18.94
C ALA A 117 5.44 14.86 18.59
N GLN A 118 5.57 15.22 17.30
CA GLN A 118 5.57 16.61 16.85
C GLN A 118 4.15 17.21 16.75
N ARG A 119 3.15 16.37 16.49
CA ARG A 119 1.76 16.75 16.22
C ARG A 119 0.85 15.87 17.07
N SER A 120 0.87 16.12 18.38
CA SER A 120 0.16 15.41 19.47
C SER A 120 -1.38 15.36 19.38
N ARG A 121 -1.94 15.35 18.17
CA ARG A 121 -3.37 15.35 17.84
C ARG A 121 -3.75 14.40 16.71
N LEU A 122 -2.80 13.61 16.19
CA LEU A 122 -3.06 12.68 15.09
C LEU A 122 -2.78 11.25 15.59
N GLU A 123 -3.71 10.74 16.40
CA GLU A 123 -3.68 9.39 17.02
C GLU A 123 -3.44 8.28 16.00
N ILE A 124 -3.91 8.46 14.76
CA ILE A 124 -3.64 7.54 13.65
C ILE A 124 -2.14 7.24 13.48
N PHE A 125 -1.24 8.21 13.66
CA PHE A 125 0.19 7.97 13.51
C PHE A 125 0.81 7.23 14.69
N ALA A 126 0.23 7.33 15.90
CA ALA A 126 0.60 6.45 16.99
C ALA A 126 0.22 5.00 16.67
N ARG A 127 -1.02 4.78 16.20
CA ARG A 127 -1.53 3.47 15.80
C ARG A 127 -0.74 2.85 14.65
N LEU A 128 -0.41 3.64 13.63
CA LEU A 128 0.45 3.19 12.52
C LEU A 128 1.86 2.81 12.99
N ALA A 129 2.43 3.55 13.95
CA ALA A 129 3.74 3.22 14.51
C ALA A 129 3.69 1.94 15.36
N GLU A 130 2.74 1.83 16.28
CA GLU A 130 2.62 0.68 17.20
C GLU A 130 2.16 -0.59 16.48
N GLY A 131 1.22 -0.46 15.54
CA GLY A 131 0.65 -1.54 14.75
C GLY A 131 1.46 -1.91 13.51
N PHE A 132 2.64 -1.33 13.27
CA PHE A 132 3.36 -1.47 12.00
C PHE A 132 3.56 -2.94 11.59
N ARG A 133 3.98 -3.80 12.54
CA ARG A 133 4.18 -5.24 12.27
C ARG A 133 2.88 -5.97 11.95
N GLU A 134 1.78 -5.61 12.62
CA GLU A 134 0.47 -6.20 12.35
C GLU A 134 -0.02 -5.80 10.95
N ILE A 135 0.17 -4.52 10.57
CA ILE A 135 -0.14 -4.03 9.23
C ILE A 135 0.68 -4.79 8.17
N LEU A 136 1.99 -5.00 8.39
CA LEU A 136 2.81 -5.82 7.48
C LEU A 136 2.30 -7.26 7.38
N ALA A 137 1.82 -7.83 8.48
CA ALA A 137 1.25 -9.18 8.48
C ALA A 137 -0.08 -9.25 7.72
N VAL A 138 -0.94 -8.22 7.81
CA VAL A 138 -2.17 -8.10 7.01
C VAL A 138 -1.83 -7.96 5.52
N LEU A 139 -0.90 -7.06 5.17
CA LEU A 139 -0.44 -6.90 3.79
C LEU A 139 0.16 -8.19 3.22
N GLY A 140 0.95 -8.91 4.00
CA GLY A 140 1.52 -10.20 3.59
C GLY A 140 0.47 -11.28 3.35
N ARG A 141 -0.66 -11.26 4.08
CA ARG A 141 -1.81 -12.15 3.84
C ARG A 141 -2.57 -11.75 2.59
N MET A 142 -2.89 -10.46 2.47
CA MET A 142 -3.57 -9.87 1.31
C MET A 142 -2.89 -10.23 -0.01
N LEU A 143 -1.56 -10.25 -0.03
CA LEU A 143 -0.76 -10.57 -1.22
C LEU A 143 -0.50 -12.07 -1.40
N GLY A 144 -0.82 -12.89 -0.39
CA GLY A 144 -0.62 -14.35 -0.38
C GLY A 144 0.85 -14.80 -0.47
N PRO A 145 1.11 -16.12 -0.51
CA PRO A 145 2.42 -16.64 -0.87
C PRO A 145 2.68 -16.30 -2.35
N ALA A 146 3.44 -15.23 -2.58
CA ALA A 146 3.72 -14.72 -3.91
C ALA A 146 4.27 -15.81 -4.85
N LYS A 147 3.40 -16.36 -5.70
CA LYS A 147 3.86 -17.10 -6.88
C LYS A 147 4.59 -16.11 -7.79
N PRO A 148 5.66 -16.51 -8.50
CA PRO A 148 6.31 -15.63 -9.46
C PRO A 148 5.29 -15.15 -10.50
N GLY A 149 4.92 -13.86 -10.45
CA GLY A 149 3.96 -13.24 -11.38
C GLY A 149 2.53 -13.02 -10.87
N ASP A 150 2.26 -13.27 -9.58
CA ASP A 150 0.91 -13.19 -8.95
C ASP A 150 0.77 -12.04 -7.94
N ASP A 151 1.76 -11.15 -7.88
CA ASP A 151 1.62 -9.88 -7.14
C ASP A 151 0.61 -9.03 -7.90
N LEU A 152 -0.59 -8.91 -7.35
CA LEU A 152 -1.70 -8.20 -7.96
C LEU A 152 -1.39 -6.74 -8.24
N LEU A 153 -0.54 -6.12 -7.41
CA LEU A 153 -0.06 -4.77 -7.67
C LEU A 153 0.95 -4.78 -8.82
N ALA A 154 1.88 -5.72 -8.86
CA ALA A 154 2.79 -5.87 -10.01
C ALA A 154 2.04 -6.23 -11.30
N LEU A 155 0.93 -6.97 -11.22
CA LEU A 155 0.03 -7.28 -12.32
C LEU A 155 -0.69 -6.02 -12.80
N TYR A 156 -1.21 -5.20 -11.88
CA TYR A 156 -1.79 -3.90 -12.18
C TYR A 156 -0.77 -2.98 -12.83
N GLU A 157 0.45 -2.90 -12.30
CA GLU A 157 1.52 -2.12 -12.89
C GLU A 157 1.98 -2.63 -14.25
N ARG A 158 2.00 -3.96 -14.46
CA ARG A 158 2.35 -4.58 -15.74
C ARG A 158 1.31 -4.21 -16.78
N TRP A 159 0.03 -4.42 -16.48
CA TRP A 159 -1.08 -3.97 -17.33
C TRP A 159 -0.99 -2.47 -17.62
N ARG A 160 -0.75 -1.63 -16.62
CA ARG A 160 -0.66 -0.18 -16.82
C ARG A 160 0.50 0.23 -17.74
N ARG A 161 1.59 -0.55 -17.79
CA ARG A 161 2.76 -0.27 -18.63
C ARG A 161 2.63 -0.81 -20.05
N SER A 162 1.99 -1.96 -20.25
CA SER A 162 1.91 -2.64 -21.55
C SER A 162 0.52 -2.68 -22.17
N ALA A 163 -0.52 -2.27 -21.43
CA ALA A 163 -1.94 -2.49 -21.75
C ALA A 163 -2.24 -3.95 -22.15
N ASP A 164 -1.48 -4.94 -21.63
CA ASP A 164 -1.59 -6.33 -22.04
C ASP A 164 -2.99 -6.89 -21.69
N PRO A 165 -3.78 -7.34 -22.68
CA PRO A 165 -5.12 -7.87 -22.44
C PRO A 165 -5.15 -9.13 -21.56
N ALA A 166 -4.06 -9.90 -21.47
CA ALA A 166 -3.96 -11.03 -20.56
C ALA A 166 -3.88 -10.57 -19.09
N ASP A 167 -3.21 -9.46 -18.83
CA ASP A 167 -3.13 -8.86 -17.51
C ASP A 167 -4.42 -8.12 -17.15
N ALA A 168 -5.02 -7.46 -18.14
CA ALA A 168 -6.34 -6.85 -18.01
C ALA A 168 -7.38 -7.89 -17.55
N LYS A 169 -7.38 -9.05 -18.21
CA LYS A 169 -8.32 -10.14 -17.90
C LYS A 169 -8.07 -10.74 -16.52
N ARG A 170 -6.82 -10.81 -16.08
CA ARG A 170 -6.49 -11.27 -14.72
C ARG A 170 -6.88 -10.25 -13.66
N LEU A 171 -6.73 -8.96 -13.93
CA LEU A 171 -7.18 -7.87 -13.04
C LEU A 171 -8.70 -7.82 -12.93
N ILE A 172 -9.42 -7.94 -14.04
CA ILE A 172 -10.89 -8.03 -14.06
C ILE A 172 -11.37 -9.29 -13.33
N HIS A 173 -10.69 -10.43 -13.52
CA HIS A 173 -11.04 -11.66 -12.79
C HIS A 173 -10.75 -11.57 -11.29
N ALA A 174 -9.82 -10.70 -10.90
CA ALA A 174 -9.53 -10.35 -9.52
C ALA A 174 -10.42 -9.20 -8.99
N GLY A 175 -11.45 -8.76 -9.72
CA GLY A 175 -12.39 -7.73 -9.25
C GLY A 175 -11.93 -6.28 -9.47
N VAL A 176 -10.81 -6.04 -10.15
CA VAL A 176 -10.29 -4.69 -10.44
C VAL A 176 -10.97 -4.14 -11.70
N LEU A 177 -11.72 -3.04 -11.56
CA LEU A 177 -12.14 -2.26 -12.73
C LEU A 177 -10.95 -1.45 -13.26
N LEU A 178 -10.68 -1.66 -14.54
CA LEU A 178 -9.62 -0.99 -15.26
C LEU A 178 -10.23 0.26 -15.85
N ASP A 179 -9.84 1.44 -15.37
CA ASP A 179 -10.31 2.70 -15.91
C ASP A 179 -9.46 3.07 -17.15
N PRO A 180 -10.01 3.00 -18.39
CA PRO A 180 -9.27 3.38 -19.59
C PRO A 180 -9.19 4.90 -19.77
N GLU A 181 -9.92 5.72 -18.99
CA GLU A 181 -10.10 7.14 -19.30
C GLU A 181 -9.05 8.10 -18.71
N THR A 182 -8.08 7.65 -17.90
CA THR A 182 -6.88 8.47 -17.63
C THR A 182 -5.79 8.31 -18.70
N SER A 183 -6.19 7.92 -19.93
CA SER A 183 -5.36 8.05 -21.13
C SER A 183 -5.72 9.28 -21.97
N ASP A 184 -6.77 10.03 -21.60
CA ASP A 184 -7.30 11.15 -22.38
C ASP A 184 -7.05 12.54 -21.75
N LEU A 185 -5.92 12.73 -21.07
CA LEU A 185 -5.45 14.06 -20.66
C LEU A 185 -3.95 14.25 -20.92
N LEU A 186 -3.55 14.15 -22.19
CA LEU A 186 -2.50 14.99 -22.78
C LEU A 186 -2.88 15.26 -24.24
N GLN A 187 -3.67 16.33 -24.43
CA GLN A 187 -3.58 17.15 -25.64
C GLN A 187 -2.20 17.81 -25.73
#